data_AF-A0A4Z0QZ27-F1
#
_entry.id   AF-A0A4Z0QZ27-F1
#
_cell.length_a   1.000
_cell.length_b   1.000
_cell.length_c   1.000
_cell.angle_alpha   90.00
_cell.angle_beta   90.00
_cell.angle_gamma   90.00
#
_symmetry.space_group_name_H-M   'P 1'
#
loop_
_entity.id
_entity.type
_entity.pdbx_description
1 polymer ?
#
loop_
_entity_poly.entity_id
_entity_poly.type
_entity_poly.pdbx_seq_one_letter_code
_entity_poly.pdbx_strand_id
1 'polypeptide(L)' 'MCRNVKDANIELKTLLKVIEDLREELNLTIGQGKNPLDPFVLKLSQDLDTELNRFYYITLNKASSY' A
#
# COMPACT_ATOMS: atom_id res chain seq x y z
N MET A 1 7.60 29.29 -7.58
CA MET A 1 7.96 28.02 -6.90
C MET A 1 6.83 27.01 -7.15
N CYS A 2 7.01 26.03 -8.04
CA CYS A 2 5.99 25.03 -8.40
C CYS A 2 6.53 23.60 -8.26
N ARG A 3 7.12 23.26 -7.10
CA ARG A 3 7.64 21.89 -6.82
C ARG A 3 6.59 20.92 -6.25
N ASN A 4 5.47 21.42 -5.71
CA ASN A 4 4.69 20.61 -4.76
C ASN A 4 3.69 19.60 -5.34
N VAL A 5 3.26 19.72 -6.61
CA VAL A 5 2.19 18.85 -7.16
C VAL A 5 2.72 17.62 -7.89
N LYS A 6 3.85 17.75 -8.58
CA LYS A 6 4.46 16.64 -9.33
C LYS A 6 5.04 15.58 -8.39
N ASP A 7 5.74 16.03 -7.35
CA ASP A 7 6.40 15.16 -6.39
C ASP A 7 5.37 14.34 -5.58
N ALA A 8 4.27 14.98 -5.16
CA ALA A 8 3.18 14.32 -4.45
C ALA A 8 2.39 13.30 -5.29
N ASN A 9 2.36 13.46 -6.62
CA ASN A 9 1.75 12.51 -7.55
C ASN A 9 2.68 11.31 -7.80
N ILE A 10 4.00 11.54 -7.88
CA ILE A 10 5.00 10.48 -7.96
C ILE A 10 4.95 9.62 -6.69
N GLU A 11 4.89 10.24 -5.51
CA GLU A 11 4.79 9.50 -4.24
C GLU A 11 3.53 8.63 -4.18
N LEU A 12 2.37 9.15 -4.59
CA LEU A 12 1.13 8.38 -4.64
C LEU A 12 1.20 7.20 -5.62
N LYS A 13 1.82 7.39 -6.79
CA LYS A 13 2.02 6.31 -7.77
C LYS A 13 2.94 5.23 -7.24
N THR A 14 4.02 5.62 -6.56
CA THR A 14 4.93 4.66 -5.91
C THR A 14 4.20 3.88 -4.82
N LEU A 15 3.40 4.56 -3.99
CA LEU A 15 2.62 3.92 -2.93
C LEU A 15 1.60 2.92 -3.50
N LEU A 16 0.87 3.29 -4.56
CA LEU A 16 -0.06 2.38 -5.23
C LEU A 16 0.66 1.14 -5.79
N LYS A 17 1.84 1.33 -6.37
CA LYS A 17 2.64 0.20 -6.86
C LYS A 17 3.03 -0.75 -5.71
N VAL A 18 3.49 -0.21 -4.58
CA VAL A 18 3.84 -1.03 -3.41
C VAL A 18 2.63 -1.82 -2.89
N ILE A 19 1.44 -1.19 -2.84
CA ILE A 19 0.20 -1.85 -2.44
C ILE A 19 -0.15 -3.00 -3.39
N GLU A 20 -0.04 -2.80 -4.70
CA GLU A 20 -0.31 -3.85 -5.69
C GLU A 20 0.71 -4.99 -5.60
N ASP A 21 2.01 -4.68 -5.47
CA ASP A 21 3.06 -5.68 -5.32
C ASP A 21 2.83 -6.56 -4.07
N LEU A 22 2.49 -5.94 -2.92
CA LEU A 22 2.17 -6.66 -1.67
C LEU A 22 0.89 -7.51 -1.80
N ARG A 23 -0.14 -6.99 -2.49
CA ARG A 23 -1.38 -7.71 -2.74
C ARG A 23 -1.14 -8.95 -3.61
N GLU A 24 -0.34 -8.82 -4.67
CA GLU A 24 0.03 -9.94 -5.53
C GLU A 24 0.85 -10.98 -4.76
N GLU A 25 1.84 -10.56 -3.98
CA GLU A 25 2.66 -11.47 -3.18
C GLU A 25 1.84 -12.25 -2.15
N LEU A 26 0.91 -11.57 -1.44
CA LEU A 26 0.01 -12.22 -0.49
C LEU A 26 -0.90 -13.24 -1.19
N ASN A 27 -1.49 -12.87 -2.34
CA ASN A 27 -2.36 -13.77 -3.12
C ASN A 27 -1.60 -14.98 -3.65
N LEU A 28 -0.38 -14.79 -4.16
CA LEU A 28 0.47 -15.90 -4.60
C LEU A 28 0.83 -16.82 -3.45
N THR A 29 1.18 -16.24 -2.30
CA THR A 29 1.56 -17.00 -1.11
C THR A 29 0.41 -17.87 -0.58
N ILE A 30 -0.80 -17.31 -0.52
CA ILE A 30 -2.01 -18.07 -0.15
C ILE A 30 -2.37 -19.09 -1.23
N GLY A 31 -2.26 -18.71 -2.51
CA GLY A 31 -2.53 -19.59 -3.66
C GLY A 31 -1.58 -20.79 -3.75
N GLN A 32 -0.36 -20.67 -3.22
CA GLN A 32 0.59 -21.77 -3.05
C GLN A 32 0.27 -22.68 -1.85
N GLY A 33 -0.81 -22.39 -1.11
CA GLY A 33 -1.27 -23.19 0.02
C GLY A 33 -0.57 -22.88 1.33
N LYS A 34 0.15 -21.75 1.47
CA LYS A 34 0.67 -21.34 2.78
C LYS A 34 -0.49 -21.03 3.72
N ASN A 35 -0.32 -21.43 4.98
CA ASN A 35 -1.31 -21.18 6.02
C ASN A 35 -1.49 -19.67 6.25
N PRO A 36 -2.72 -19.13 6.32
CA PRO A 36 -2.95 -17.72 6.66
C PRO A 36 -2.38 -17.27 8.01
N LEU A 37 -2.15 -18.21 8.93
CA LEU A 37 -1.52 -17.99 10.23
C LEU A 37 0.00 -18.17 10.21
N ASP A 38 0.58 -18.49 9.05
CA ASP A 38 2.03 -18.52 8.90
C ASP A 38 2.60 -17.12 9.19
N PRO A 39 3.67 -17.00 10.00
CA PRO A 39 4.23 -15.69 10.36
C PRO A 39 4.61 -14.81 9.17
N PHE A 40 5.04 -15.42 8.05
CA PHE A 40 5.34 -14.67 6.82
C PHE A 40 4.06 -14.13 6.17
N VAL A 41 2.98 -14.92 6.13
CA VAL A 41 1.68 -14.48 5.59
C VAL A 41 1.07 -13.38 6.45
N LEU A 42 1.16 -13.52 7.78
CA LEU A 42 0.73 -12.48 8.72
C LEU A 42 1.51 -11.18 8.52
N LYS A 43 2.84 -11.28 8.33
CA LYS A 43 3.68 -10.12 8.08
C LYS A 43 3.31 -9.41 6.77
N LEU A 44 3.14 -10.16 5.68
CA LEU A 44 2.68 -9.60 4.40
C LEU A 44 1.33 -8.88 4.53
N SER A 45 0.39 -9.48 5.27
CA SER A 45 -0.92 -8.87 5.54
C SER A 45 -0.81 -7.56 6.32
N GLN A 46 0.04 -7.53 7.35
CA GLN A 46 0.29 -6.32 8.16
C GLN A 46 1.00 -5.21 7.35
N ASP A 47 1.93 -5.58 6.48
CA ASP A 47 2.63 -4.62 5.62
C ASP A 47 1.67 -4.03 4.58
N LEU A 48 0.80 -4.85 4.00
CA LEU A 48 -0.27 -4.39 3.10
C LEU A 48 -1.25 -3.44 3.81
N ASP A 49 -1.70 -3.79 5.01
CA ASP A 49 -2.59 -2.94 5.81
C ASP A 49 -1.93 -1.59 6.16
N THR A 50 -0.63 -1.60 6.48
CA THR A 50 0.13 -0.37 6.76
C THR A 50 0.16 0.57 5.57
N GLU A 51 0.46 0.08 4.37
CA GLU A 51 0.53 0.91 3.17
C GLU A 51 -0.86 1.37 2.69
N LEU A 52 -1.91 0.54 2.86
CA LEU A 52 -3.30 0.95 2.64
C LEU A 52 -3.70 2.09 3.57
N ASN A 53 -3.40 1.98 4.87
CA ASN A 53 -3.67 3.04 5.84
C ASN A 53 -2.91 4.33 5.49
N ARG A 54 -1.66 4.22 5.04
CA ARG A 54 -0.90 5.38 4.54
C ARG A 54 -1.56 6.01 3.31
N PHE A 55 -2.04 5.20 2.37
CA PHE A 55 -2.75 5.68 1.19
C PHE A 55 -4.05 6.40 1.56
N TYR A 56 -4.85 5.83 2.45
CA TYR A 56 -6.06 6.46 2.96
C TYR A 56 -5.75 7.77 3.69
N TYR A 57 -4.72 7.81 4.53
CA TYR A 57 -4.30 9.04 5.20
C TYR A 57 -3.96 10.14 4.20
N ILE A 58 -3.16 9.84 3.17
CA ILE A 58 -2.75 10.83 2.17
C ILE A 58 -3.97 11.31 1.36
N THR A 59 -4.86 10.40 0.96
CA THR A 59 -6.02 10.74 0.13
C THR A 59 -7.09 11.51 0.89
N LEU A 60 -7.39 11.13 2.14
CA LEU A 60 -8.35 11.81 3.00
C LEU A 60 -7.86 13.21 3.41
N ASN A 61 -6.60 13.36 3.79
CA ASN A 61 -6.05 14.68 4.15
C ASN A 61 -5.88 15.61 2.94
N LYS A 62 -5.68 15.06 1.73
CA LYS A 62 -5.72 15.85 0.49
C LYS A 62 -7.15 16.29 0.13
N ALA A 63 -8.17 15.50 0.47
CA ALA A 63 -9.57 15.85 0.24
C ALA A 63 -10.07 16.97 1.17
N SER A 64 -9.55 17.08 2.39
CA SER A 64 -9.90 18.15 3.35
C SER A 64 -9.21 19.51 3.11
N SER A 65 -8.34 19.61 2.10
CA SER A 65 -7.61 20.85 1.77
C SER A 65 -8.20 21.61 0.56
N TYR A 66 -9.41 21.25 0.12
CA TYR A 66 -10.15 21.92 -0.95
C TYR A 66 -11.36 22.68 -0.43
#